data_AF-A0A2T6ZUS2-F1
#
_entry.id   AF-A0A2T6ZUS2-F1
#
_cell.length_a   1.000
_cell.length_b   1.000
_cell.length_c   1.000
_cell.angle_alpha   90.00
_cell.angle_beta   90.00
_cell.angle_gamma   90.00
#
_symmetry.space_group_name_H-M   'P 1'
#
loop_
_entity.id
_entity.type
_entity.pdbx_description
1 polymer ?
#
loop_
_entity_poly.entity_id
_entity_poly.type
_entity_poly.pdbx_seq_one_letter_code
_entity_poly.pdbx_strand_id
1 'polypeptide(L)'
;LLRHRFLSTFRRDKLGIKNPQDQDYIDGGNVSAHGGDAVTDSQLYNGSEARDDFATFKCLYGFPPQIVQDLTHPEMINLLNCHAAVCASNFKKGSDKFYKLFKEFVEVLKDSDYNQEYLSGDPTLTYFTQ
;
A
#
# COMPACT_ATOMS: atom_id res chain seq x y z
N LEU A 1 1.51 10.75 13.95
CA LEU A 1 1.03 9.77 14.96
C LEU A 1 0.03 8.75 14.39
N LEU A 2 -1.16 9.16 13.91
CA LEU A 2 -2.20 8.21 13.44
C LEU A 2 -1.73 7.25 12.33
N ARG A 3 -1.00 7.76 11.34
CA ARG A 3 -0.49 6.94 10.22
C ARG A 3 0.62 5.98 10.64
N HIS A 4 1.56 6.41 11.51
CA HIS A 4 2.54 5.50 12.12
C HIS A 4 1.84 4.35 12.86
N ARG A 5 0.81 4.65 13.66
CA ARG A 5 0.02 3.65 14.37
C ARG A 5 -0.60 2.62 13.45
N PHE A 6 -1.13 3.04 12.30
CA PHE A 6 -1.72 2.12 11.31
C PHE A 6 -0.70 1.06 10.86
N LEU A 7 0.51 1.48 10.45
CA LEU A 7 1.58 0.56 10.05
C LEU A 7 2.07 -0.30 11.22
N SER A 8 2.29 0.31 12.39
CA SER A 8 2.72 -0.38 13.61
C SER A 8 1.73 -1.46 14.05
N THR A 9 0.43 -1.16 13.97
CA THR A 9 -0.65 -2.11 14.28
C THR A 9 -0.67 -3.26 13.29
N PHE A 10 -0.59 -2.97 11.98
CA PHE A 10 -0.49 -4.01 10.95
C PHE A 10 0.74 -4.91 11.17
N ARG A 11 1.91 -4.32 11.38
CA ARG A 11 3.17 -5.05 11.61
C ARG A 11 3.07 -5.98 12.81
N ARG A 12 2.49 -5.51 13.91
CA ARG A 12 2.29 -6.33 15.12
C ARG A 12 1.25 -7.42 14.90
N ASP A 13 0.05 -7.07 14.43
CA ASP A 13 -1.11 -7.96 14.45
C ASP A 13 -1.16 -8.92 13.26
N LYS A 14 -0.61 -8.51 12.12
CA LYS A 14 -0.64 -9.30 10.87
C LYS A 14 0.70 -9.94 10.53
N LEU A 15 1.82 -9.28 10.87
CA LEU A 15 3.15 -9.85 10.62
C LEU A 15 3.79 -10.48 11.86
N GLY A 16 3.23 -10.26 13.07
CA GLY A 16 3.77 -10.80 14.31
C GLY A 16 5.09 -10.17 14.75
N ILE A 17 5.49 -9.05 14.15
CA ILE A 17 6.75 -8.37 14.43
C ILE A 17 6.51 -7.27 15.46
N LYS A 18 7.16 -7.37 16.62
CA LYS A 18 7.06 -6.40 17.72
C LYS A 18 8.30 -5.52 17.76
N ASN A 19 8.10 -4.20 17.89
CA ASN A 19 9.16 -3.22 18.09
C ASN A 19 8.74 -2.25 19.21
N PRO A 20 9.62 -1.93 20.19
CA PRO A 20 9.33 -0.93 21.21
C PRO A 20 8.87 0.42 20.66
N GLN A 21 9.46 0.93 19.56
CA GLN A 21 9.02 2.20 18.95
C GLN A 21 7.60 2.11 18.37
N ASP A 22 7.20 0.94 17.88
CA ASP A 22 5.84 0.71 17.40
C ASP A 22 4.83 0.78 18.57
N GLN A 23 5.26 0.43 19.79
CA GLN A 23 4.42 0.50 21.00
C GLN A 23 4.08 1.94 21.37
N ASP A 24 5.04 2.87 21.27
CA ASP A 24 4.82 4.30 21.52
C ASP A 24 3.77 4.89 20.57
N TYR A 25 3.81 4.52 19.28
CA TYR A 25 2.80 4.93 18.30
C TYR A 25 1.42 4.32 18.56
N ILE A 26 1.38 3.11 19.12
CA ILE A 26 0.13 2.39 19.42
C ILE A 26 -0.57 2.99 20.64
N ASP A 27 0.20 3.35 21.68
CA ASP A 27 -0.30 3.85 22.95
C ASP A 27 -0.76 5.32 22.87
N GLY A 28 -0.19 6.10 21.93
CA GLY A 28 -0.48 7.52 21.77
C GLY A 28 -1.82 7.90 21.13
N GLY A 29 -2.80 7.01 20.90
CA GLY A 29 -4.02 7.40 20.18
C GLY A 29 -5.29 6.56 20.39
N ASN A 30 -6.43 7.25 20.52
CA ASN A 30 -7.79 6.67 20.51
C ASN A 30 -8.46 6.70 19.11
N VAL A 31 -7.79 7.26 18.11
CA VAL A 31 -8.35 7.43 16.75
C VAL A 31 -7.88 6.28 15.87
N SER A 32 -8.82 5.65 15.15
CA SER A 32 -8.53 4.60 14.17
C SER A 32 -8.47 5.22 12.78
N ALA A 33 -7.45 4.92 11.99
CA ALA A 33 -7.50 5.17 10.56
C ALA A 33 -8.55 4.24 9.93
N HIS A 34 -9.40 4.76 9.04
CA HIS A 34 -10.43 3.96 8.36
C HIS A 34 -9.88 3.11 7.20
N GLY A 35 -8.58 3.25 6.87
CA GLY A 35 -7.90 2.47 5.83
C GLY A 35 -6.47 2.96 5.57
N GLY A 36 -5.82 2.32 4.59
CA GLY A 36 -4.55 2.78 4.04
C GLY A 36 -4.68 4.14 3.34
N ASP A 37 -3.61 4.92 3.39
CA ASP A 37 -3.41 6.14 2.62
C ASP A 37 -1.97 6.06 2.11
N ALA A 38 -1.80 5.47 0.94
CA ALA A 38 -0.52 5.01 0.41
C ALA A 38 0.46 6.18 0.25
N VAL A 39 -0.01 7.30 -0.30
CA VAL A 39 0.83 8.49 -0.50
C VAL A 39 1.21 9.11 0.83
N THR A 40 0.25 9.36 1.73
CA THR A 40 0.57 9.94 3.06
C THR A 40 1.45 9.00 3.90
N ASP A 41 1.23 7.69 3.83
CA ASP A 41 2.05 6.70 4.55
C ASP A 41 3.47 6.61 4.01
N SER A 42 3.63 6.79 2.69
CA SER A 42 4.94 6.74 2.07
C SER A 42 5.85 7.88 2.55
N GLN A 43 5.26 9.02 2.91
CA GLN A 43 5.97 10.18 3.43
C GLN A 43 6.56 9.94 4.82
N LEU A 44 6.07 8.94 5.58
CA LEU A 44 6.61 8.59 6.89
C LEU A 44 8.03 8.01 6.82
N TYR A 45 8.54 7.72 5.61
CA TYR A 45 9.88 7.17 5.38
C TYR A 45 10.90 8.25 4.99
N ASN A 46 10.51 9.53 5.11
CA ASN A 46 11.36 10.68 4.80
C ASN A 46 11.75 11.42 6.10
N GLY A 47 12.94 12.03 6.11
CA GLY A 47 13.39 12.90 7.20
C GLY A 47 14.05 12.19 8.39
N SER A 48 14.27 12.94 9.48
CA SER A 48 15.03 12.48 10.65
C SER A 48 14.27 11.52 11.57
N GLU A 49 12.93 11.52 11.50
CA GLU A 49 12.04 10.60 12.22
C GLU A 49 11.45 9.54 11.28
N ALA A 50 12.15 9.27 10.17
CA ALA A 50 11.72 8.32 9.17
C ALA A 50 11.56 6.91 9.76
N ARG A 51 10.49 6.23 9.34
CA ARG A 51 10.36 4.79 9.49
C ARG A 51 11.44 4.08 8.66
N ASP A 52 11.89 2.93 9.15
CA ASP A 52 12.88 2.08 8.49
C ASP A 52 12.32 0.70 8.10
N ASP A 53 11.04 0.43 8.39
CA ASP A 53 10.40 -0.85 8.16
C ASP A 53 9.78 -0.97 6.76
N PHE A 54 10.60 -0.71 5.73
CA PHE A 54 10.21 -0.73 4.31
C PHE A 54 9.47 -2.00 3.88
N ALA A 55 9.81 -3.16 4.46
CA ALA A 55 9.12 -4.41 4.20
C ALA A 55 7.64 -4.40 4.65
N THR A 56 7.35 -3.77 5.80
CA THR A 56 5.97 -3.57 6.30
C THR A 56 5.16 -2.77 5.29
N PHE A 57 5.72 -1.65 4.82
CA PHE A 57 5.06 -0.80 3.82
C PHE A 57 4.79 -1.57 2.53
N LYS A 58 5.80 -2.29 2.02
CA LYS A 58 5.65 -3.09 0.80
C LYS A 58 4.59 -4.19 0.95
N CYS A 59 4.46 -4.81 2.11
CA CYS A 59 3.40 -5.78 2.37
C CYS A 59 1.99 -5.15 2.30
N LEU A 60 1.84 -3.89 2.73
CA LEU A 60 0.56 -3.18 2.68
C LEU A 60 0.23 -2.69 1.26
N TYR A 61 1.22 -2.15 0.55
CA TYR A 61 0.98 -1.36 -0.67
C TYR A 61 1.57 -1.98 -1.94
N GLY A 62 2.25 -3.12 -1.86
CA GLY A 62 2.87 -3.79 -3.01
C GLY A 62 4.21 -3.21 -3.47
N PHE A 63 4.46 -1.92 -3.21
CA PHE A 63 5.63 -1.18 -3.69
C PHE A 63 6.45 -0.55 -2.56
N PRO A 64 7.73 -0.21 -2.80
CA PRO A 64 8.51 0.63 -1.88
C PRO A 64 7.91 2.04 -1.72
N PRO A 65 8.10 2.71 -0.57
CA PRO A 65 7.60 4.06 -0.32
C PRO A 65 7.97 5.06 -1.42
N GLN A 66 9.21 5.01 -1.91
CA GLN A 66 9.71 5.95 -2.92
C GLN A 66 8.90 5.87 -4.22
N ILE A 67 8.55 4.66 -4.66
CA ILE A 67 7.72 4.45 -5.84
C ILE A 67 6.30 4.99 -5.60
N VAL A 68 5.75 4.77 -4.41
CA VAL A 68 4.39 5.22 -4.06
C VAL A 68 4.30 6.75 -3.95
N GLN A 69 5.37 7.43 -3.53
CA GLN A 69 5.44 8.89 -3.48
C GLN A 69 5.25 9.53 -4.87
N ASP A 70 5.73 8.85 -5.92
CA ASP A 70 5.72 9.34 -7.30
C ASP A 70 4.44 8.96 -8.07
N LEU A 71 3.50 8.24 -7.45
CA LEU A 71 2.24 7.88 -8.08
C LEU A 71 1.33 9.10 -8.20
N THR A 72 0.78 9.32 -9.39
CA THR A 72 -0.10 10.46 -9.68
C THR A 72 -1.52 10.03 -10.01
N HIS A 73 -1.73 8.81 -10.49
CA HIS A 73 -3.05 8.33 -10.90
C HIS A 73 -3.91 7.89 -9.71
N PRO A 74 -5.08 8.51 -9.49
CA PRO A 74 -5.97 8.16 -8.38
C PRO A 74 -6.42 6.70 -8.37
N GLU A 75 -6.58 6.07 -9.53
CA GLU A 75 -7.00 4.68 -9.69
C GLU A 75 -5.99 3.72 -9.05
N MET A 76 -4.69 3.95 -9.29
CA MET A 76 -3.62 3.17 -8.68
C MET A 76 -3.58 3.40 -7.17
N ILE A 77 -3.62 4.66 -6.73
CA ILE A 77 -3.62 5.01 -5.30
C ILE A 77 -4.79 4.35 -4.58
N ASN A 78 -5.99 4.38 -5.17
CA ASN A 78 -7.18 3.74 -4.62
C ASN A 78 -7.05 2.21 -4.56
N LEU A 79 -6.47 1.58 -5.57
CA LEU A 79 -6.17 0.15 -5.54
C LEU A 79 -5.21 -0.21 -4.40
N LEU A 80 -4.14 0.57 -4.21
CA LEU A 80 -3.17 0.36 -3.11
C LEU A 80 -3.84 0.54 -1.74
N ASN A 81 -4.66 1.59 -1.58
CA ASN A 81 -5.41 1.84 -0.35
C ASN A 81 -6.41 0.72 -0.04
N CYS A 82 -7.08 0.20 -1.08
CA CYS A 82 -8.00 -0.93 -0.96
C CYS A 82 -7.28 -2.19 -0.47
N HIS A 83 -6.14 -2.53 -1.09
CA HIS A 83 -5.32 -3.66 -0.67
C HIS A 83 -4.84 -3.52 0.78
N ALA A 84 -4.30 -2.36 1.15
CA ALA A 84 -3.86 -2.09 2.52
C ALA A 84 -5.01 -2.22 3.53
N ALA A 85 -6.20 -1.69 3.22
CA ALA A 85 -7.37 -1.81 4.07
C ALA A 85 -7.82 -3.27 4.25
N VAL A 86 -7.75 -4.09 3.19
CA VAL A 86 -8.06 -5.52 3.24
C VAL A 86 -7.02 -6.27 4.08
N CYS A 87 -5.73 -6.04 3.85
CA CYS A 87 -4.63 -6.68 4.59
C CYS A 87 -4.63 -6.33 6.08
N ALA A 88 -4.94 -5.08 6.42
CA ALA A 88 -4.97 -4.63 7.81
C ALA A 88 -6.25 -5.04 8.56
N SER A 89 -7.32 -5.43 7.86
CA SER A 89 -8.60 -5.71 8.51
C SER A 89 -8.60 -6.99 9.35
N ASN A 90 -9.27 -6.95 10.50
CA ASN A 90 -9.62 -8.16 11.28
C ASN A 90 -10.98 -8.75 10.86
N PHE A 91 -11.77 -8.01 10.07
CA PHE A 91 -13.16 -8.36 9.75
C PHE A 91 -13.39 -8.61 8.26
N LYS A 92 -12.60 -7.96 7.39
CA LYS A 92 -12.63 -8.15 5.94
C LYS A 92 -11.47 -9.05 5.54
N LYS A 93 -11.71 -9.96 4.59
CA LYS A 93 -10.68 -10.79 3.97
C LYS A 93 -10.84 -10.73 2.46
N GLY A 94 -9.74 -10.54 1.74
CA GLY A 94 -9.71 -10.64 0.29
C GLY A 94 -9.92 -12.09 -0.16
N SER A 95 -10.44 -12.27 -1.37
CA SER A 95 -10.44 -13.58 -2.01
C SER A 95 -9.04 -13.93 -2.52
N ASP A 96 -8.76 -15.21 -2.76
CA ASP A 96 -7.49 -15.63 -3.38
C ASP A 96 -7.29 -14.97 -4.75
N LYS A 97 -8.39 -14.78 -5.50
CA LYS A 97 -8.39 -14.05 -6.77
C LYS A 97 -7.98 -12.58 -6.59
N PHE A 98 -8.45 -11.92 -5.53
CA PHE A 98 -8.05 -10.54 -5.24
C PHE A 98 -6.54 -10.43 -5.02
N TYR A 99 -5.97 -11.27 -4.15
CA TYR A 99 -4.54 -11.24 -3.87
C TYR A 99 -3.70 -11.62 -5.09
N LYS A 100 -4.15 -12.61 -5.88
CA LYS A 100 -3.49 -13.00 -7.13
C LYS A 100 -3.44 -11.84 -8.12
N LEU A 101 -4.59 -11.19 -8.40
CA LEU A 101 -4.65 -10.08 -9.34
C LEU A 101 -3.86 -8.86 -8.85
N PHE A 102 -3.86 -8.58 -7.55
CA PHE A 102 -3.04 -7.50 -7.00
C PHE A 102 -1.54 -7.79 -7.17
N LYS A 103 -1.12 -9.03 -6.93
CA LYS A 103 0.27 -9.45 -7.16
C LYS A 103 0.65 -9.33 -8.65
N GLU A 104 -0.19 -9.80 -9.55
CA GLU A 104 0.02 -9.68 -11.00
C GLU A 104 0.13 -8.21 -11.43
N PHE A 105 -0.74 -7.34 -10.89
CA PHE A 105 -0.65 -5.89 -11.11
C PHE A 105 0.70 -5.31 -10.67
N VAL A 106 1.18 -5.68 -9.47
CA VAL A 106 2.48 -5.23 -8.95
C VAL A 106 3.63 -5.69 -9.83
N GLU A 107 3.60 -6.94 -10.30
CA GLU A 107 4.62 -7.50 -11.18
C GLU A 107 4.62 -6.80 -12.55
N VAL A 108 3.45 -6.63 -13.18
CA VAL A 108 3.33 -5.95 -14.47
C VAL A 108 3.79 -4.49 -14.40
N LEU A 109 3.38 -3.75 -13.37
CA LEU A 109 3.78 -2.34 -13.24
C LEU A 109 5.29 -2.21 -12.95
N LYS A 110 5.89 -3.17 -12.23
CA LYS A 110 7.34 -3.20 -12.04
C LYS A 110 8.07 -3.51 -13.34
N ASP A 111 7.59 -4.47 -14.13
CA ASP A 111 8.19 -4.87 -15.40
C ASP A 111 8.08 -3.78 -16.46
N SER A 112 7.12 -2.85 -16.33
CA SER A 112 7.00 -1.65 -17.17
C SER A 112 7.84 -0.46 -16.69
N ASP A 113 8.75 -0.65 -15.72
CA ASP A 113 9.49 0.43 -15.05
C ASP A 113 8.57 1.50 -14.44
N TYR A 114 7.48 1.04 -13.82
CA TYR A 114 6.45 1.87 -13.19
C TYR A 114 5.75 2.83 -14.15
N ASN A 115 5.67 2.48 -15.44
CA ASN A 115 4.96 3.28 -16.42
C ASN A 115 3.47 3.40 -16.06
N GLN A 116 3.04 4.63 -15.78
CA GLN A 116 1.67 4.96 -15.37
C GLN A 116 0.75 5.29 -16.56
N GLU A 117 1.29 5.41 -17.78
CA GLU A 117 0.59 5.81 -19.01
C GLU A 117 -0.43 4.77 -19.51
N TYR A 118 -0.46 3.56 -18.94
CA TYR A 118 -1.48 2.56 -19.29
C TYR A 118 -2.92 3.05 -18.97
N LEU A 119 -3.05 4.05 -18.09
CA LEU A 119 -4.31 4.75 -17.79
C LEU A 119 -4.54 5.99 -18.66
N SER A 120 -3.54 6.40 -19.44
CA SER A 120 -3.55 7.59 -20.31
C SER A 120 -3.71 7.25 -21.79
N GLY A 121 -3.54 5.98 -22.18
CA GLY A 121 -3.77 5.49 -23.53
C GLY A 121 -5.25 5.24 -23.82
N ASP A 122 -5.64 5.38 -25.10
CA ASP A 122 -6.90 4.81 -25.58
C ASP A 122 -6.91 3.30 -25.24
N PRO A 123 -8.02 2.75 -24.71
CA PRO A 123 -8.12 1.31 -24.47
C PRO A 123 -7.74 0.61 -25.75
N THR A 124 -6.78 -0.32 -25.70
CA THR A 124 -6.26 -1.07 -26.87
C THR A 124 -7.44 -1.47 -27.75
N LEU A 125 -7.64 -0.72 -28.84
CA LEU A 125 -8.65 -1.00 -29.84
C LEU A 125 -8.30 -2.37 -30.37
N THR A 126 -9.03 -3.37 -29.88
CA THR A 126 -8.91 -4.73 -30.36
C THR A 126 -9.57 -4.72 -31.74
N TYR A 127 -8.81 -4.36 -32.78
CA TYR A 127 -9.22 -4.56 -34.15
C TYR A 127 -9.29 -6.06 -34.40
N PHE A 128 -10.44 -6.66 -34.12
CA PHE A 128 -10.82 -7.91 -34.77
C PHE A 128 -11.04 -7.57 -36.25
N THR A 129 -10.01 -7.79 -37.07
CA THR A 129 -10.20 -7.92 -38.51
C THR A 129 -10.79 -9.30 -38.74
N GLN A 130 -12.05 -9.33 -39.22
CA GLN A 130 -12.67 -10.48 -39.86
C GLN A 130 -12.10 -10.65 -41.26
#